data_AF-A0AAU2C9I2-F1
#
_entry.id   AF-A0AAU2C9I2-F1
#
_cell.length_a   1.000
_cell.length_b   1.000
_cell.length_c   1.000
_cell.angle_alpha   90.00
_cell.angle_beta   90.00
_cell.angle_gamma   90.00
#
_symmetry.space_group_name_H-M   'P 1'
#
loop_
_entity.id
_entity.type
_entity.pdbx_description
1 polymer ?
#
loop_
_entity_poly.entity_id
_entity_poly.type
_entity_poly.pdbx_seq_one_letter_code
_entity_poly.pdbx_strand_id
1 'polypeptide(L)' 'MIKQVSHTVTGFGAADLGLALDVAYELHPPVAPTRAPEVAAPQLMGLRTTAARPHQRKVPLNRLAAMRG' A
#
# COMPACT_ATOMS: atom_id res chain seq x y z
N MET A 1 -3.53 43.45 -15.26
CA MET A 1 -3.47 42.85 -16.61
C MET A 1 -2.34 41.82 -16.60
N ILE A 2 -2.63 40.53 -16.78
CA ILE A 2 -1.62 39.45 -16.76
C ILE A 2 -1.32 39.04 -18.20
N LYS A 3 -0.03 38.96 -18.54
CA LYS A 3 0.44 38.43 -19.82
C LYS A 3 0.82 36.96 -19.64
N GLN A 4 0.23 36.10 -20.46
CA GLN A 4 0.67 34.72 -20.63
C GLN A 4 1.90 34.72 -21.53
N VAL A 5 3.01 34.14 -21.07
CA VAL A 5 4.24 33.97 -21.85
C VAL A 5 4.51 32.47 -21.96
N SER A 6 4.54 31.97 -23.18
CA SER A 6 4.84 30.56 -23.46
C SER A 6 6.35 30.37 -23.47
N HIS A 7 6.86 29.49 -22.62
CA HIS A 7 8.25 29.05 -22.67
C HIS A 7 8.31 27.68 -23.34
N THR A 8 8.92 27.63 -24.52
CA THR A 8 9.23 26.36 -25.16
C THR A 8 10.46 25.79 -24.47
N VAL A 9 10.26 24.81 -23.60
CA VAL A 9 11.35 24.09 -22.95
C VAL A 9 11.68 22.86 -23.79
N THR A 10 12.90 22.79 -24.29
CA THR A 10 13.46 21.65 -25.01
C THR A 10 14.05 20.63 -24.01
N GLY A 11 14.31 19.40 -24.43
CA GLY A 11 14.95 18.40 -23.56
C GLY A 11 13.99 17.44 -22.82
N PHE A 12 12.76 17.26 -23.31
CA PHE A 12 11.81 16.29 -22.79
C PHE A 12 11.49 15.16 -23.79
N GLY A 13 12.36 14.95 -24.78
CA GLY A 13 12.26 13.78 -25.66
C GLY A 13 12.55 12.49 -24.91
N ALA A 14 12.13 11.35 -25.46
CA ALA A 14 12.37 10.04 -24.83
C ALA A 14 13.87 9.77 -24.60
N ALA A 15 14.73 10.22 -25.52
CA ALA A 15 16.19 10.11 -25.37
C ALA A 15 16.73 11.00 -24.23
N ASP A 16 16.22 12.23 -24.11
CA ASP A 16 16.62 13.17 -23.04
C ASP A 16 16.21 12.65 -21.67
N LEU A 17 15.02 12.05 -21.58
CA LEU A 17 14.52 11.41 -20.36
C LEU A 17 15.37 10.21 -19.95
N GLY A 18 15.78 9.37 -20.90
CA GLY A 18 16.69 8.26 -20.62
C GLY A 18 18.02 8.74 -20.03
N LEU A 19 18.64 9.74 -20.68
CA LEU A 19 19.89 10.34 -20.21
C LEU A 19 19.73 10.97 -18.81
N ALA A 20 18.64 11.70 -18.57
CA ALA A 20 18.38 12.32 -17.27
C ALA A 20 18.20 11.28 -16.16
N LEU A 21 17.58 10.14 -16.46
CA LEU A 21 17.43 9.03 -15.49
C LEU A 21 18.76 8.35 -15.20
N ASP A 22 19.60 8.13 -16.22
CA ASP A 22 20.94 7.56 -16.04
C ASP A 22 21.80 8.47 -15.16
N VAL A 23 21.83 9.78 -15.44
CA VAL A 23 22.54 10.77 -14.62
C VAL A 23 21.97 10.82 -13.20
N ALA A 24 20.64 10.77 -13.05
CA ALA A 24 20.01 10.76 -11.74
C ALA A 24 20.39 9.51 -10.94
N TYR A 25 20.53 8.35 -11.59
CA TYR A 25 20.98 7.11 -10.95
C TYR A 25 22.44 7.17 -10.53
N GLU A 26 23.33 7.75 -11.35
CA GLU A 26 24.73 7.96 -10.98
C GLU A 26 24.88 8.88 -9.77
N LEU A 27 24.10 9.97 -9.73
CA LEU A 27 24.13 10.93 -8.62
C LEU A 27 23.40 10.44 -7.37
N HIS A 28 22.33 9.65 -7.55
CA HIS A 28 21.47 9.14 -6.49
C HIS A 28 21.30 7.64 -6.65
N PRO A 29 22.35 6.85 -6.39
CA PRO A 29 22.24 5.41 -6.45
C PRO A 29 21.14 4.98 -5.47
N PRO A 30 20.25 4.05 -5.86
CA PRO A 30 19.21 3.58 -4.99
C PRO A 30 19.85 2.93 -3.77
N VAL A 31 19.80 3.65 -2.65
CA VAL A 31 20.15 3.08 -1.35
C VAL A 31 19.09 2.01 -1.10
N ALA A 32 19.54 0.75 -0.97
CA ALA A 32 18.65 -0.35 -0.61
C ALA A 32 17.80 0.12 0.58
N PRO A 33 16.46 0.04 0.51
CA PRO A 33 15.64 0.52 1.60
C PRO A 33 16.03 -0.28 2.83
N THR A 34 16.69 0.37 3.79
CA THR A 34 16.83 -0.14 5.14
C THR A 34 15.41 -0.32 5.61
N ARG A 35 14.91 -1.56 5.56
CA ARG A 35 13.59 -1.92 6.06
C ARG A 35 13.51 -1.34 7.45
N ALA A 36 12.71 -0.30 7.63
CA ALA A 36 12.50 0.30 8.93
C ALA A 36 12.12 -0.82 9.90
N PRO A 37 12.65 -0.83 11.14
CA PRO A 37 12.32 -1.88 12.09
C PRO A 37 10.80 -1.97 12.17
N GLU A 38 10.28 -3.18 11.95
CA GLU A 38 8.86 -3.45 12.07
C GLU A 38 8.47 -3.11 13.50
N VAL A 39 7.88 -1.93 13.72
CA VAL A 39 7.35 -1.53 15.01
C VAL A 39 6.34 -2.61 15.38
N ALA A 40 6.60 -3.33 16.46
CA ALA A 40 5.78 -4.44 16.91
C ALA A 40 4.32 -3.98 16.99
N ALA A 41 3.48 -4.50 16.08
CA ALA A 41 2.05 -4.25 16.15
C ALA A 41 1.54 -4.87 17.46
N PRO A 42 0.75 -4.16 18.27
CA PRO A 42 0.19 -4.74 19.49
C PRO A 42 -0.58 -6.00 19.12
N GLN A 43 -0.25 -7.10 19.80
CA GLN A 43 -0.97 -8.35 19.67
C GLN A 43 -2.40 -8.10 20.13
N LEU A 44 -3.33 -7.89 19.18
CA LEU A 44 -4.77 -7.81 19.45
C LEU A 44 -5.24 -9.20 19.87
N MET A 45 -5.00 -9.53 21.14
CA MET A 45 -5.38 -10.78 21.78
C MET A 45 -6.89 -10.99 21.55
N GLY A 46 -7.25 -12.00 20.74
CA GLY A 46 -8.64 -12.37 20.49
C GLY A 46 -9.27 -11.88 19.18
N LEU A 47 -8.61 -11.05 18.36
CA LEU A 47 -9.18 -10.62 17.07
C LEU A 47 -8.71 -11.44 15.85
N ARG A 48 -7.67 -12.25 16.00
CA ARG A 48 -7.16 -13.15 14.95
C ARG A 48 -7.45 -14.60 15.28
N THR A 49 -8.73 -14.96 15.33
CA THR A 49 -9.13 -16.37 15.29
C THR A 49 -9.06 -16.82 13.83
N THR A 50 -8.11 -17.71 13.53
CA THR A 50 -8.02 -18.33 12.21
C THR A 50 -9.26 -19.20 11.96
N ALA A 51 -9.79 -19.18 10.74
CA ALA A 51 -11.02 -19.89 10.35
C ALA A 51 -10.90 -21.43 10.32
N ALA A 52 -9.81 -21.99 10.83
CA ALA A 52 -9.51 -23.42 10.80
C ALA A 52 -10.04 -24.16 12.04
N ARG A 53 -11.32 -23.98 12.40
CA ARG A 53 -11.95 -24.78 13.47
C ARG A 53 -12.86 -25.86 12.89
N PRO A 54 -12.43 -27.14 12.84
CA PRO A 54 -13.19 -28.24 12.23
C PRO A 54 -14.43 -28.68 13.02
N HIS A 55 -14.69 -28.14 14.21
CA HIS A 55 -15.87 -28.48 15.02
C HIS A 55 -16.73 -27.25 15.32
N GLN A 56 -17.47 -26.79 14.32
CA GLN A 56 -18.71 -26.05 14.55
C GLN A 56 -19.90 -27.02 14.40
N ARG A 57 -20.20 -27.79 15.45
CA ARG A 57 -21.58 -28.29 15.57
C ARG A 57 -22.45 -27.05 15.73
N LYS A 58 -23.25 -26.73 14.70
CA LYS A 58 -24.26 -25.67 14.79
C LYS A 58 -25.27 -26.07 15.87
N VAL A 59 -25.08 -25.55 17.08
CA VAL A 59 -26.11 -25.61 18.11
C VAL A 59 -27.13 -24.53 17.76
N PRO A 60 -28.40 -24.88 17.50
CA PRO A 60 -29.41 -23.88 17.24
C PRO A 60 -29.54 -22.99 18.49
N LEU A 61 -29.33 -21.69 18.32
CA LEU A 61 -29.62 -20.73 19.37
C LEU A 61 -31.13 -20.43 19.30
N ASN A 62 -31.90 -20.97 20.23
CA ASN A 62 -33.37 -20.82 20.30
C ASN A 62 -33.80 -19.35 20.17
N ARG A 63 -33.01 -18.43 20.75
CA ARG A 63 -33.25 -16.99 20.65
C ARG A 63 -33.16 -16.45 19.22
N LEU A 64 -32.21 -16.93 18.41
CA LEU A 64 -32.08 -16.53 17.02
C LEU A 64 -33.11 -17.21 16.11
N ALA A 65 -33.48 -18.46 16.44
CA ALA A 65 -34.55 -19.16 15.73
C ALA A 65 -35.91 -18.45 15.90
N ALA A 66 -36.18 -17.94 17.11
CA ALA A 66 -37.42 -17.20 17.40
C ALA A 66 -37.51 -15.83 16.70
N MET A 67 -36.40 -15.20 16.34
CA MET A 67 -36.40 -13.92 15.61
C MET A 67 -36.50 -14.06 14.09
N ARG A 68 -36.49 -15.28 13.54
CA ARG A 68 -36.63 -15.54 12.09
C ARG A 68 -38.08 -15.85 11.67
N GLY A 69 -39.04 -15.68 12.59
CA GLY A 69 -40.48 -15.73 12.33
C GLY A 69 -41.02 -14.34 12.05
#